data_AF-A0A2L0D3C7-F1
#
_entry.id   AF-A0A2L0D3C7-F1
#
_cell.length_a   1.000
_cell.length_b   1.000
_cell.length_c   1.000
_cell.angle_alpha   90.00
_cell.angle_beta   90.00
_cell.angle_gamma   90.00
#
_symmetry.space_group_name_H-M   'P 1'
#
loop_
_entity.id
_entity.type
_entity.pdbx_description
1 polymer ?
#
loop_
_entity_poly.entity_id
_entity_poly.type
_entity_poly.pdbx_seq_one_letter_code
_entity_poly.pdbx_strand_id
1 'polypeptide(L)'
;MKGWKMTKKFKDRNWLIIIVICLNVGIFGGCIVVNRLNFSNSDLTVTGIHNTVIVGKTSTKELQNLYGQPAKVETKSKNATDLFDKINNYEGSINVVLEDNTDYWDTVKADHDSVILKKWNIDGYYEYKGEDLAGIKVYFFISEDKVLAYMFDGHITDEKIARKDKYLRETIGA
;
A
#
# COMPACT_ATOMS: atom_id res chain seq x y z
N MET A 1 75.40 15.48 3.57
CA MET A 1 76.50 14.48 3.51
C MET A 1 76.50 13.67 4.78
N LYS A 2 76.57 12.33 4.66
CA LYS A 2 76.93 11.33 5.69
C LYS A 2 75.94 11.26 6.88
N GLY A 3 75.32 10.13 7.21
CA GLY A 3 75.68 8.75 6.98
C GLY A 3 75.82 8.02 8.31
N TRP A 4 75.29 6.79 8.34
CA TRP A 4 75.64 5.69 9.25
C TRP A 4 75.08 5.68 10.68
N LYS A 5 74.21 4.71 11.01
CA LYS A 5 74.41 3.24 11.26
C LYS A 5 74.82 3.00 12.73
N MET A 6 73.93 2.48 13.57
CA MET A 6 73.48 1.08 13.69
C MET A 6 74.48 0.21 14.47
N THR A 7 74.10 -0.22 15.67
CA THR A 7 74.59 -1.44 16.34
C THR A 7 73.38 -2.09 17.03
N LYS A 8 72.74 -3.07 16.39
CA LYS A 8 72.97 -4.53 16.50
C LYS A 8 72.76 -5.08 17.92
N LYS A 9 71.68 -5.86 18.10
CA LYS A 9 71.66 -7.34 18.26
C LYS A 9 71.90 -7.76 19.73
N PHE A 10 71.28 -8.75 20.34
CA PHE A 10 70.48 -9.90 19.91
C PHE A 10 69.85 -10.48 21.19
N LYS A 11 68.59 -10.93 21.15
CA LYS A 11 68.23 -12.21 21.78
C LYS A 11 66.99 -12.77 21.11
N ASP A 12 67.25 -13.59 20.10
CA ASP A 12 66.27 -14.48 19.52
C ASP A 12 65.80 -15.51 20.56
N ARG A 13 64.49 -15.75 20.61
CA ARG A 13 63.89 -17.08 20.76
C ARG A 13 62.40 -17.03 20.39
N ASN A 14 62.08 -17.69 19.28
CA ASN A 14 60.76 -18.08 18.74
C ASN A 14 59.76 -18.48 19.85
N TRP A 15 58.43 -18.36 19.73
CA TRP A 15 57.59 -18.72 18.58
C TRP A 15 56.13 -18.26 18.83
N LEU A 16 55.37 -18.12 17.73
CA LEU A 16 53.90 -18.04 17.59
C LEU A 16 53.24 -16.65 17.63
N ILE A 17 53.00 -16.19 16.41
CA ILE A 17 52.04 -15.19 15.96
C ILE A 17 50.63 -15.66 16.29
N ILE A 18 49.85 -14.84 17.01
CA ILE A 18 48.39 -14.74 16.82
C ILE A 18 48.04 -13.25 16.86
N ILE A 19 47.78 -12.68 15.68
CA ILE A 19 47.18 -11.36 15.53
C ILE A 19 45.67 -11.57 15.57
N VAL A 20 45.01 -11.10 16.62
CA VAL A 20 43.56 -10.83 16.62
C VAL A 20 43.38 -9.43 17.18
N ILE A 21 43.45 -8.43 16.29
CA ILE A 21 43.03 -7.06 16.59
C ILE A 21 41.52 -7.03 16.33
N CYS A 22 40.75 -7.23 17.40
CA CYS A 22 39.32 -6.93 17.43
C CYS A 22 39.13 -5.41 17.49
N LEU A 23 39.18 -4.75 16.33
CA LEU A 23 38.72 -3.37 16.19
C LEU A 23 37.19 -3.37 16.21
N ASN A 24 36.66 -3.01 17.38
CA ASN A 24 35.28 -2.58 17.57
C ASN A 24 35.06 -1.29 16.77
N VAL A 25 34.62 -1.41 15.52
CA VAL A 25 33.90 -0.33 14.84
C VAL A 25 32.43 -0.63 15.04
N GLY A 26 31.86 -0.01 16.07
CA GLY A 26 30.43 0.03 16.32
C GLY A 26 29.74 0.68 15.13
N ILE A 27 29.26 -0.14 14.21
CA ILE A 27 28.30 0.27 13.20
C ILE A 27 27.01 0.56 13.97
N PHE A 28 26.79 1.83 14.32
CA PHE A 28 25.46 2.37 14.56
C PHE A 28 24.70 2.32 13.23
N GLY A 29 24.36 1.09 12.81
CA GLY A 29 23.30 0.84 11.87
C GLY A 29 22.03 1.14 12.64
N GLY A 30 21.58 2.40 12.57
CA GLY A 30 20.21 2.71 12.92
C GLY A 30 19.34 1.74 12.14
N CYS A 31 18.72 0.80 12.86
CA CYS A 31 17.56 0.10 12.36
C CYS A 31 16.57 1.20 12.01
N ILE A 32 16.51 1.56 10.72
CA ILE A 32 15.31 2.12 10.16
C ILE A 32 14.27 1.05 10.47
N VAL A 33 13.44 1.34 11.47
CA VAL A 33 12.23 0.59 11.73
C VAL A 33 11.35 0.85 10.52
N VAL A 34 11.58 0.06 9.47
CA VAL A 34 10.58 -0.16 8.44
C VAL A 34 9.45 -0.83 9.21
N ASN A 35 8.46 -0.05 9.62
CA ASN A 35 7.18 -0.57 10.06
C ASN A 35 6.65 -1.41 8.90
N ARG A 36 7.01 -2.71 8.88
CA ARG A 36 6.28 -3.71 8.12
C ARG A 36 4.91 -3.69 8.74
N LEU A 37 3.97 -3.06 8.05
CA LEU A 37 2.55 -3.28 8.29
C LEU A 37 2.38 -4.80 8.21
N ASN A 38 2.16 -5.43 9.37
CA ASN A 38 1.75 -6.83 9.42
C ASN A 38 0.35 -6.85 8.81
N PHE A 39 0.29 -7.06 7.51
CA PHE A 39 -0.95 -7.26 6.77
C PHE A 39 -1.50 -8.63 7.19
N SER A 40 -2.22 -8.68 8.31
CA SER A 40 -3.27 -9.69 8.49
C SER A 40 -4.30 -9.47 7.38
N ASN A 41 -4.88 -10.55 6.84
CA ASN A 41 -5.99 -10.45 5.88
C ASN A 41 -7.03 -9.45 6.43
N SER A 42 -7.30 -8.40 5.66
CA SER A 42 -8.30 -7.41 6.02
C SER A 42 -9.62 -7.82 5.38
N ASP A 43 -10.73 -7.58 6.08
CA ASP A 43 -12.05 -7.85 5.52
C ASP A 43 -12.28 -6.94 4.30
N LEU A 44 -12.70 -7.53 3.17
CA LEU A 44 -13.08 -6.80 1.96
C LEU A 44 -14.46 -6.15 2.18
N THR A 45 -14.44 -5.05 2.91
CA THR A 45 -15.59 -4.21 3.28
C THR A 45 -15.31 -2.76 2.90
N VAL A 46 -16.32 -1.91 2.81
CA VAL A 46 -16.13 -0.47 2.51
C VAL A 46 -15.27 0.18 3.61
N THR A 47 -15.54 -0.15 4.86
CA THR A 47 -14.76 0.29 6.01
C THR A 47 -13.34 -0.28 6.01
N GLY A 48 -13.17 -1.56 5.67
CA GLY A 48 -11.85 -2.20 5.59
C GLY A 48 -10.96 -1.56 4.52
N ILE A 49 -11.53 -1.25 3.36
CA ILE A 49 -10.85 -0.56 2.26
C ILE A 49 -10.37 0.82 2.71
N HIS A 50 -11.27 1.63 3.29
CA HIS A 50 -10.94 2.95 3.83
C HIS A 50 -9.81 2.91 4.87
N ASN A 51 -9.83 1.90 5.74
CA ASN A 51 -8.86 1.79 6.82
C ASN A 51 -7.46 1.38 6.33
N THR A 52 -7.36 0.58 5.28
CA THR A 52 -6.11 -0.09 4.91
C THR A 52 -5.48 0.42 3.62
N VAL A 53 -6.26 0.93 2.67
CA VAL A 53 -5.75 1.42 1.39
C VAL A 53 -5.29 2.87 1.53
N ILE A 54 -4.06 3.13 1.10
CA ILE A 54 -3.47 4.47 1.02
C ILE A 54 -3.22 4.75 -0.44
N VAL A 55 -4.00 5.66 -1.01
CA VAL A 55 -3.88 6.10 -2.40
C VAL A 55 -2.47 6.66 -2.65
N GLY A 56 -1.87 6.32 -3.79
CA GLY A 56 -0.50 6.70 -4.12
C GLY A 56 0.58 5.79 -3.53
N LYS A 57 0.24 4.91 -2.57
CA LYS A 57 1.19 4.09 -1.81
C LYS A 57 0.91 2.59 -1.89
N THR A 58 -0.34 2.17 -1.68
CA THR A 58 -0.72 0.75 -1.67
C THR A 58 -0.49 0.14 -3.06
N SER A 59 0.30 -0.92 -3.11
CA SER A 59 0.60 -1.68 -4.33
C SER A 59 -0.48 -2.72 -4.64
N THR A 60 -0.53 -3.14 -5.91
CA THR A 60 -1.37 -4.27 -6.37
C THR A 60 -1.06 -5.58 -5.63
N LYS A 61 0.21 -5.81 -5.25
CA LYS A 61 0.61 -6.96 -4.43
C LYS A 61 0.07 -6.86 -3.01
N GLU A 62 0.06 -5.67 -2.41
CA GLU A 62 -0.54 -5.46 -1.09
C GLU A 62 -2.06 -5.63 -1.14
N LEU A 63 -2.74 -5.16 -2.20
CA LEU A 63 -4.16 -5.45 -2.40
C LEU A 63 -4.43 -6.96 -2.43
N GLN A 64 -3.59 -7.72 -3.13
CA GLN A 64 -3.73 -9.17 -3.19
C GLN A 64 -3.49 -9.86 -1.85
N ASN A 65 -2.56 -9.33 -1.04
CA ASN A 65 -2.33 -9.85 0.31
C ASN A 65 -3.48 -9.51 1.26
N LEU A 66 -4.08 -8.32 1.11
CA LEU A 66 -5.19 -7.87 1.94
C LEU A 66 -6.47 -8.62 1.64
N TYR A 67 -6.81 -8.77 0.35
CA TYR A 67 -8.15 -9.15 -0.12
C TYR A 67 -8.18 -10.41 -0.99
N GLY A 68 -7.04 -11.05 -1.22
CA GLY A 68 -6.92 -12.17 -2.14
C GLY A 68 -6.89 -11.74 -3.61
N GLN A 69 -7.15 -12.69 -4.51
CA GLN A 69 -7.08 -12.42 -5.95
C GLN A 69 -8.28 -11.59 -6.44
N PRO A 70 -8.05 -10.61 -7.32
CA PRO A 70 -9.14 -9.85 -7.93
C PRO A 70 -10.02 -10.75 -8.79
N ALA A 71 -11.31 -10.43 -8.86
CA ALA A 71 -12.25 -11.10 -9.75
C ALA A 71 -11.95 -10.81 -11.23
N LYS A 72 -11.39 -9.62 -11.53
CA LYS A 72 -10.94 -9.24 -12.87
C LYS A 72 -9.74 -8.31 -12.77
N VAL A 73 -8.78 -8.50 -13.68
CA VAL A 73 -7.69 -7.56 -13.96
C VAL A 73 -7.86 -7.04 -15.37
N GLU A 74 -7.94 -5.72 -15.53
CA GLU A 74 -7.87 -5.03 -16.81
C GLU A 74 -6.58 -4.25 -16.88
N THR A 75 -5.84 -4.40 -17.98
CA THR A 75 -4.51 -3.79 -18.18
C THR A 75 -4.50 -2.79 -19.34
N LYS A 76 -5.65 -2.54 -19.97
CA LYS A 76 -5.80 -1.53 -21.03
C LYS A 76 -6.21 -0.20 -20.40
N SER A 77 -5.28 0.74 -20.39
CA SER A 77 -5.47 2.12 -19.91
C SER A 77 -6.76 2.77 -20.41
N LYS A 78 -7.08 2.64 -21.71
CA LYS A 78 -8.33 3.17 -22.27
C LYS A 78 -9.58 2.58 -21.60
N ASN A 79 -9.67 1.26 -21.48
CA ASN A 79 -10.82 0.60 -20.85
C ASN A 79 -10.97 1.02 -19.38
N ALA A 80 -9.85 1.21 -18.68
CA ALA A 80 -9.85 1.63 -17.29
C ALA A 80 -10.28 3.08 -17.13
N THR A 81 -9.81 3.97 -18.01
CA THR A 81 -10.22 5.38 -18.04
C THR A 81 -11.71 5.51 -18.38
N ASP A 82 -12.18 4.80 -19.40
CA ASP A 82 -13.60 4.79 -19.79
C ASP A 82 -14.50 4.31 -18.62
N LEU A 83 -14.04 3.32 -17.85
CA LEU A 83 -14.77 2.84 -16.67
C LEU A 83 -14.72 3.84 -15.51
N PHE A 84 -13.57 4.45 -15.26
CA PHE A 84 -13.41 5.50 -14.24
C PHE A 84 -14.40 6.65 -14.50
N ASP A 85 -14.38 7.19 -15.71
CA ASP A 85 -15.25 8.31 -16.10
C ASP A 85 -16.72 7.92 -16.01
N LYS A 86 -17.08 6.69 -16.40
CA LYS A 86 -18.45 6.19 -16.29
C LYS A 86 -18.93 6.17 -14.83
N ILE A 87 -18.12 5.65 -13.91
CA ILE A 87 -18.52 5.54 -12.50
C ILE A 87 -18.54 6.91 -11.85
N ASN A 88 -17.51 7.73 -12.09
CA ASN A 88 -17.37 9.06 -11.51
C ASN A 88 -18.50 10.01 -11.91
N ASN A 89 -19.03 9.88 -13.13
CA ASN A 89 -20.14 10.71 -13.61
C ASN A 89 -21.52 10.12 -13.30
N TYR A 90 -21.61 8.99 -12.58
CA TYR A 90 -22.91 8.40 -12.24
C TYR A 90 -23.46 8.96 -10.92
N GLU A 91 -24.37 9.94 -11.05
CA GLU A 91 -25.01 10.64 -9.92
C GLU A 91 -25.82 9.71 -8.98
N GLY A 92 -26.31 8.57 -9.50
CA GLY A 92 -27.02 7.57 -8.70
C GLY A 92 -26.12 6.52 -8.05
N SER A 93 -24.79 6.70 -8.10
CA SER A 93 -23.84 5.70 -7.61
C SER A 93 -23.79 5.67 -6.09
N ILE A 94 -23.40 4.52 -5.54
CA ILE A 94 -23.08 4.38 -4.11
C ILE A 94 -21.98 5.36 -3.66
N ASN A 95 -21.12 5.86 -4.57
CA ASN A 95 -20.11 6.86 -4.22
C ASN A 95 -20.73 8.20 -3.83
N VAL A 96 -21.79 8.63 -4.53
CA VAL A 96 -22.54 9.84 -4.18
C VAL A 96 -23.27 9.66 -2.87
N VAL A 97 -23.89 8.49 -2.65
CA VAL A 97 -24.56 8.21 -1.37
C VAL A 97 -23.56 8.21 -0.20
N LEU A 98 -22.34 7.69 -0.40
CA LEU A 98 -21.27 7.80 0.59
C LEU A 98 -20.85 9.25 0.83
N GLU A 99 -20.75 10.08 -0.21
CA GLU A 99 -20.42 11.51 -0.10
C GLU A 99 -21.49 12.29 0.67
N ASP A 100 -22.77 12.09 0.34
CA ASP A 100 -23.88 12.84 0.93
C ASP A 100 -24.14 12.48 2.41
N ASN A 101 -23.81 11.25 2.81
CA ASN A 101 -24.19 10.73 4.14
C ASN A 101 -23.00 10.53 5.09
N THR A 102 -21.76 10.57 4.61
CA THR A 102 -20.57 10.22 5.40
C THR A 102 -19.37 11.08 5.04
N ASP A 103 -18.34 11.05 5.88
CA ASP A 103 -17.04 11.67 5.62
C ASP A 103 -16.08 10.77 4.82
N TYR A 104 -16.61 9.75 4.12
CA TYR A 104 -15.81 8.68 3.53
C TYR A 104 -14.72 9.20 2.60
N TRP A 105 -15.09 10.02 1.61
CA TRP A 105 -14.16 10.53 0.61
C TRP A 105 -13.21 11.60 1.17
N ASP A 106 -13.71 12.42 2.11
CA ASP A 106 -12.93 13.47 2.78
C ASP A 106 -11.80 12.92 3.65
N THR A 107 -11.97 11.69 4.14
CA THR A 107 -11.03 11.05 5.07
C THR A 107 -10.18 9.94 4.44
N VAL A 108 -10.23 9.80 3.11
CA VAL A 108 -9.38 8.86 2.38
C VAL A 108 -7.90 9.19 2.61
N LYS A 109 -7.11 8.15 2.91
CA LYS A 109 -5.67 8.29 3.11
C LYS A 109 -4.96 8.36 1.76
N ALA A 110 -4.16 9.40 1.56
CA ALA A 110 -3.35 9.57 0.36
C ALA A 110 -1.89 9.89 0.70
N ASP A 111 -0.97 9.37 -0.10
CA ASP A 111 0.44 9.76 -0.11
C ASP A 111 0.63 10.94 -1.07
N HIS A 112 0.47 12.17 -0.56
CA HIS A 112 0.52 13.40 -1.35
C HIS A 112 1.85 13.64 -2.07
N ASP A 113 2.94 12.99 -1.64
CA ASP A 113 4.24 13.07 -2.31
C ASP A 113 4.33 12.16 -3.53
N SER A 114 3.42 11.19 -3.66
CA SER A 114 3.42 10.17 -4.70
C SER A 114 3.41 10.75 -6.10
N VAL A 115 4.32 10.25 -6.94
CA VAL A 115 4.49 10.68 -8.32
C VAL A 115 3.26 10.31 -9.17
N ILE A 116 2.59 9.19 -8.86
CA ILE A 116 1.45 8.72 -9.65
C ILE A 116 0.24 9.66 -9.51
N LEU A 117 0.05 10.28 -8.34
CA LEU A 117 -1.03 11.25 -8.12
C LEU A 117 -0.80 12.56 -8.89
N LYS A 118 0.47 12.93 -9.11
CA LYS A 118 0.83 14.12 -9.89
C LYS A 118 0.63 13.92 -11.40
N LYS A 119 0.81 12.68 -11.88
CA LYS A 119 0.67 12.34 -13.30
C LYS A 119 -0.77 12.04 -13.70
N TRP A 120 -1.53 11.42 -12.80
CA TRP A 120 -2.90 10.97 -13.04
C TRP A 120 -3.05 10.11 -14.31
N ASN A 121 -2.21 9.08 -14.44
CA ASN A 121 -2.23 8.15 -15.58
C ASN A 121 -2.74 6.77 -15.13
N ILE A 122 -3.93 6.37 -15.58
CA ILE A 122 -4.52 5.07 -15.26
C ILE A 122 -3.99 4.01 -16.24
N ASP A 123 -3.25 3.03 -15.73
CA ASP A 123 -2.73 1.90 -16.52
C ASP A 123 -3.77 0.78 -16.67
N GLY A 124 -4.61 0.59 -15.65
CA GLY A 124 -5.55 -0.51 -15.56
C GLY A 124 -6.43 -0.45 -14.32
N TYR A 125 -7.18 -1.51 -14.05
CA TYR A 125 -7.93 -1.64 -12.80
C TYR A 125 -8.02 -3.08 -12.31
N TYR A 126 -8.20 -3.23 -11.00
CA TYR A 126 -8.49 -4.50 -10.34
C TYR A 126 -9.92 -4.44 -9.78
N GLU A 127 -10.77 -5.37 -10.20
CA GLU A 127 -12.15 -5.50 -9.71
C GLU A 127 -12.20 -6.55 -8.61
N TYR A 128 -12.77 -6.17 -7.47
CA TYR A 128 -13.03 -7.07 -6.36
C TYR A 128 -14.52 -7.14 -6.06
N LYS A 129 -14.95 -8.35 -5.69
CA LYS A 129 -16.29 -8.67 -5.20
C LYS A 129 -16.13 -9.62 -4.02
N GLY A 130 -16.92 -9.42 -2.99
CA GLY A 130 -16.96 -10.28 -1.82
C GLY A 130 -18.34 -10.27 -1.22
N GLU A 131 -18.65 -11.30 -0.43
CA GLU A 131 -19.93 -11.38 0.28
C GLU A 131 -20.10 -10.17 1.22
N ASP A 132 -19.02 -9.74 1.87
CA ASP A 132 -19.02 -8.62 2.82
C ASP A 132 -19.13 -7.21 2.20
N LEU A 133 -19.22 -7.11 0.87
CA LEU A 133 -19.50 -5.87 0.15
C LEU A 133 -21.00 -5.62 -0.05
N ALA A 134 -21.90 -6.36 0.59
CA ALA A 134 -23.35 -6.09 0.54
C ALA A 134 -23.96 -6.00 -0.87
N GLY A 135 -23.36 -6.68 -1.86
CA GLY A 135 -23.80 -6.67 -3.26
C GLY A 135 -23.11 -5.64 -4.17
N ILE A 136 -22.32 -4.72 -3.62
CA ILE A 136 -21.50 -3.78 -4.41
C ILE A 136 -20.14 -4.39 -4.78
N LYS A 137 -19.44 -3.71 -5.67
CA LYS A 137 -18.09 -4.04 -6.14
C LYS A 137 -17.17 -2.87 -5.86
N VAL A 138 -15.88 -3.13 -5.76
CA VAL A 138 -14.85 -2.07 -5.77
C VAL A 138 -13.91 -2.24 -6.96
N TYR A 139 -13.56 -1.13 -7.58
CA TYR A 139 -12.51 -1.05 -8.59
C TYR A 139 -11.35 -0.24 -8.03
N PHE A 140 -10.17 -0.85 -7.99
CA PHE A 140 -8.92 -0.15 -7.72
C PHE A 140 -8.27 0.22 -9.05
N PHE A 141 -8.21 1.50 -9.37
CA PHE A 141 -7.54 2.02 -10.56
C PHE A 141 -6.04 2.11 -10.28
N ILE A 142 -5.24 1.53 -11.18
CA ILE A 142 -3.82 1.29 -10.95
C ILE A 142 -2.96 2.18 -11.84
N SER A 143 -1.86 2.69 -11.28
CA SER A 143 -0.81 3.43 -11.97
C SER A 143 0.56 3.01 -11.42
N GLU A 144 1.50 2.63 -12.28
CA GLU A 144 2.84 2.18 -11.90
C GLU A 144 2.82 1.18 -10.72
N ASP A 145 1.96 0.16 -10.81
CA ASP A 145 1.71 -0.88 -9.79
C ASP A 145 0.96 -0.49 -8.51
N LYS A 146 0.61 0.78 -8.34
CA LYS A 146 -0.05 1.31 -7.13
C LYS A 146 -1.47 1.77 -7.38
N VAL A 147 -2.26 1.81 -6.31
CA VAL A 147 -3.61 2.36 -6.32
C VAL A 147 -3.53 3.87 -6.55
N LEU A 148 -4.04 4.33 -7.70
CA LEU A 148 -4.22 5.74 -8.03
C LEU A 148 -5.53 6.29 -7.47
N ALA A 149 -6.59 5.50 -7.56
CA ALA A 149 -7.92 5.81 -7.05
C ALA A 149 -8.70 4.51 -6.83
N TYR A 150 -9.80 4.57 -6.10
CA TYR A 150 -10.76 3.46 -6.06
C TYR A 150 -12.19 3.99 -5.97
N MET A 151 -13.13 3.23 -6.54
CA MET A 151 -14.55 3.57 -6.55
C MET A 151 -15.41 2.32 -6.41
N PHE A 152 -16.61 2.50 -5.87
CA PHE A 152 -17.60 1.44 -5.74
C PHE A 152 -18.65 1.51 -6.85
N ASP A 153 -19.23 0.36 -7.18
CA ASP A 153 -20.25 0.24 -8.23
C ASP A 153 -21.30 -0.82 -7.87
N GLY A 154 -22.49 -0.63 -8.40
CA GLY A 154 -23.67 -1.44 -8.09
C GLY A 154 -24.55 -0.83 -6.99
N HIS A 155 -25.44 -1.68 -6.47
CA HIS A 155 -26.42 -1.30 -5.45
C HIS A 155 -26.30 -2.23 -4.26
N ILE A 156 -26.69 -1.74 -3.08
CA ILE A 156 -26.79 -2.57 -1.88
C ILE A 156 -27.93 -3.56 -2.10
N THR A 157 -27.61 -4.86 -2.11
CA THR A 157 -28.60 -5.95 -2.23
C THR A 157 -28.73 -6.76 -0.94
N ASP A 158 -27.78 -6.62 -0.01
CA ASP A 158 -27.84 -7.25 1.31
C ASP A 158 -27.74 -6.22 2.44
N GLU A 159 -28.90 -5.76 2.91
CA GLU A 159 -28.98 -4.82 4.02
C GLU A 159 -28.39 -5.36 5.33
N LYS A 160 -28.39 -6.68 5.55
CA LYS A 160 -27.84 -7.26 6.80
C LYS A 160 -26.33 -7.09 6.85
N ILE A 161 -25.68 -7.18 5.69
CA ILE A 161 -24.24 -6.94 5.56
C ILE A 161 -23.97 -5.43 5.62
N ALA A 162 -24.73 -4.62 4.91
CA ALA A 162 -24.59 -3.16 4.93
C ALA A 162 -24.72 -2.58 6.35
N ARG A 163 -25.66 -3.07 7.18
CA ARG A 163 -25.81 -2.64 8.59
C ARG A 163 -24.57 -2.91 9.45
N LYS A 164 -23.72 -3.87 9.09
CA LYS A 164 -22.49 -4.19 9.85
C LYS A 164 -21.33 -3.29 9.48
N ASP A 165 -21.25 -2.83 8.23
CA ASP A 165 -20.22 -1.90 7.77
C ASP A 165 -20.53 -0.47 8.28
N LYS A 166 -19.50 0.25 8.78
CA LYS A 166 -19.69 1.59 9.36
C LYS A 166 -20.32 2.53 8.35
N TYR A 167 -19.74 2.62 7.16
CA TYR A 167 -20.14 3.58 6.15
C TYR A 167 -21.41 3.17 5.42
N LEU A 168 -21.58 1.88 5.11
CA LEU A 168 -22.82 1.43 4.44
C LEU A 168 -24.05 1.49 5.36
N ARG A 169 -23.89 1.37 6.69
CA ARG A 169 -25.04 1.52 7.60
C ARG A 169 -25.59 2.95 7.58
N GLU A 170 -24.74 3.95 7.43
CA GLU A 170 -25.13 5.36 7.40
C GLU A 170 -25.89 5.70 6.11
N THR A 171 -25.63 5.00 5.00
CA THR A 171 -26.28 5.25 3.70
C THR A 171 -27.69 4.69 3.57
N ILE A 172 -28.03 3.64 4.31
CA ILE A 172 -29.36 2.99 4.24
C ILE A 172 -30.35 3.48 5.32
N GLY A 173 -29.91 4.37 6.22
CA GLY A 173 -30.66 4.74 7.41
C GLY A 173 -30.69 3.59 8.42
N ALA A 174 -29.95 3.74 9.53
CA ALA A 174 -29.83 2.71 10.57
C ALA A 174 -31.19 2.30 11.18
#